data_AF-A0A2C9CH63-F1
#
_entry.id   AF-A0A2C9CH63-F1
#
_cell.length_a   1.000
_cell.length_b   1.000
_cell.length_c   1.000
_cell.angle_alpha   90.00
_cell.angle_beta   90.00
_cell.angle_gamma   90.00
#
_symmetry.space_group_name_H-M   'P 1'
#
loop_
_entity.id
_entity.type
_entity.pdbx_description
1 polymer ?
#
loop_
_entity_poly.entity_id
_entity_poly.type
_entity_poly.pdbx_seq_one_letter_code
_entity_poly.pdbx_strand_id
1 'polypeptide(L)'
;MTIRSRYILLRIVFLLFSFTLGCGRYDTDNAAEQHTTLLVETLKDQPLAAYQRELLVLAFETSSAIPVKPHIKDRSRMQEKAAAACLELNQPFLAIGFIEHIDNWRRGSGYGDVAFYCAKNGYTDEAMQYIDLADQVSSSAEEWRKVHIKVKIANAYLLLGETEKSAQYASGVENAASGKVAGVRAMIASEDHFEKQMDALDAWIESGNYDAIVNALEACAKLFNRFYENKGWRMLAEEKLKASWEVLPVFKRIDLLMGLAGFALDHADQPKTLELVNETQSIIDSAQWRPEHYVSLMSRVSRLRYLAGDRQKAMADAGDILNFYNLQKEKIITIYRAGALLPLAEAYQAMGNTEEALQIYAMAIQEGVENPNSRPRAEDLSAACLSMALHGVEPDVELWGRIRGIKEGLGDPW
;
A
#
# COMPACT_ATOMS: atom_id res chain seq x y z
N MET A 1 -68.82 -20.43 12.68
CA MET A 1 -69.14 -21.69 13.39
C MET A 1 -67.90 -22.13 14.16
N THR A 2 -67.72 -21.65 15.40
CA THR A 2 -68.12 -22.25 16.69
C THR A 2 -67.12 -23.30 17.20
N ILE A 3 -66.25 -22.92 18.16
CA ILE A 3 -66.25 -23.26 19.61
C ILE A 3 -65.27 -24.42 19.88
N ARG A 4 -64.06 -24.15 20.41
CA ARG A 4 -63.67 -24.11 21.84
C ARG A 4 -63.76 -25.47 22.55
N SER A 5 -62.65 -25.92 23.14
CA SER A 5 -62.64 -26.11 24.60
C SER A 5 -61.22 -26.14 25.17
N ARG A 6 -60.98 -25.23 26.13
CA ARG A 6 -59.86 -25.21 27.05
C ARG A 6 -60.27 -26.00 28.30
N TYR A 7 -59.40 -26.81 28.88
CA TYR A 7 -59.36 -26.99 30.33
C TYR A 7 -57.92 -27.03 30.83
N ILE A 8 -57.70 -26.14 31.80
CA ILE A 8 -56.52 -25.93 32.63
C ILE A 8 -56.63 -26.90 33.81
N LEU A 9 -55.54 -27.55 34.24
CA LEU A 9 -55.20 -27.68 35.67
C LEU A 9 -53.78 -28.23 35.90
N LEU A 10 -52.89 -27.35 36.36
CA LEU A 10 -52.04 -27.48 37.55
C LEU A 10 -51.51 -28.89 37.90
N ARG A 11 -50.19 -29.14 37.76
CA ARG A 11 -49.40 -29.90 38.75
C ARG A 11 -47.95 -29.43 38.84
N ILE A 12 -47.53 -29.35 40.10
CA ILE A 12 -46.31 -28.83 40.69
C ILE A 12 -45.24 -29.93 40.74
N VAL A 13 -44.01 -29.54 40.39
CA VAL A 13 -42.68 -29.86 40.95
C VAL A 13 -42.54 -31.10 41.87
N PHE A 14 -41.73 -32.08 41.47
CA PHE A 14 -40.48 -32.56 42.14
C PHE A 14 -40.00 -33.86 41.43
N LEU A 15 -38.94 -33.82 40.62
CA LEU A 15 -37.52 -34.02 40.96
C LEU A 15 -37.20 -35.38 41.62
N LEU A 16 -36.76 -36.36 40.80
CA LEU A 16 -35.63 -37.26 41.12
C LEU A 16 -35.20 -38.09 39.90
N PHE A 17 -33.91 -37.93 39.56
CA PHE A 17 -32.98 -38.87 38.92
C PHE A 17 -33.31 -39.48 37.55
N SER A 18 -32.53 -39.08 36.54
CA SER A 18 -31.98 -40.01 35.55
C SER A 18 -30.68 -39.43 34.95
N PHE A 19 -29.61 -40.21 35.08
CA PHE A 19 -28.36 -40.08 34.33
C PHE A 19 -28.61 -40.07 32.82
N THR A 20 -27.88 -39.26 32.06
CA THR A 20 -27.16 -39.71 30.85
C THR A 20 -26.31 -38.59 30.22
N LEU A 21 -25.07 -38.96 29.89
CA LEU A 21 -24.24 -38.51 28.76
C LEU A 21 -23.77 -37.04 28.74
N GLY A 22 -22.54 -36.86 29.22
CA GLY A 22 -21.69 -35.74 28.86
C GLY A 22 -21.26 -35.83 27.39
N CYS A 23 -21.52 -34.75 26.64
CA CYS A 23 -20.80 -34.41 25.42
C CYS A 23 -19.81 -33.30 25.78
N GLY A 24 -18.51 -33.64 25.80
CA GLY A 24 -17.44 -32.67 25.93
C GLY A 24 -17.40 -31.79 24.69
N ARG A 25 -17.67 -30.49 24.88
CA ARG A 25 -17.27 -29.45 23.93
C ARG A 25 -15.75 -29.36 24.01
N TYR A 26 -15.08 -29.65 22.90
CA TYR A 26 -13.67 -29.36 22.70
C TYR A 26 -13.47 -27.84 22.70
N ASP A 27 -12.65 -27.35 23.62
CA ASP A 27 -12.09 -26.00 23.66
C ASP A 27 -11.11 -25.81 22.49
N THR A 28 -11.60 -25.45 21.30
CA THR A 28 -10.74 -25.02 20.19
C THR A 28 -10.46 -23.51 20.20
N ASP A 29 -11.29 -22.73 20.91
CA ASP A 29 -11.19 -21.26 20.89
C ASP A 29 -10.07 -20.75 21.82
N ASN A 30 -9.82 -21.43 22.95
CA ASN A 30 -8.77 -21.03 23.91
C ASN A 30 -7.34 -21.35 23.43
N ALA A 31 -7.15 -22.39 22.60
CA ALA A 31 -5.82 -22.76 22.11
C ALA A 31 -5.31 -21.79 21.03
N ALA A 32 -6.21 -21.25 20.19
CA ALA A 32 -5.86 -20.26 19.18
C ALA A 32 -5.49 -18.90 19.80
N GLU A 33 -6.22 -18.46 20.84
CA GLU A 33 -5.88 -17.23 21.57
C GLU A 33 -4.55 -17.36 22.32
N GLN A 34 -4.29 -18.49 22.98
CA GLN A 34 -3.04 -18.69 23.73
C GLN A 34 -1.80 -18.80 22.82
N HIS A 35 -1.90 -19.42 21.65
CA HIS A 35 -0.78 -19.51 20.70
C HIS A 35 -0.49 -18.17 20.01
N THR A 36 -1.52 -17.35 19.78
CA THR A 36 -1.36 -16.00 19.22
C THR A 36 -0.69 -15.06 20.23
N THR A 37 -0.95 -15.26 21.53
CA THR A 37 -0.44 -14.38 22.60
C THR A 37 1.06 -14.58 22.90
N LEU A 38 1.59 -15.81 22.74
CA LEU A 38 2.97 -16.15 23.12
C LEU A 38 4.05 -15.78 22.08
N LEU A 39 3.70 -15.59 20.80
CA LEU A 39 4.66 -15.33 19.71
C LEU A 39 4.73 -13.86 19.26
N VAL A 40 3.78 -13.03 19.70
CA VAL A 40 3.79 -11.58 19.42
C VAL A 40 4.78 -10.82 20.34
N GLU A 41 5.42 -11.49 21.29
CA GLU A 41 6.35 -10.83 22.25
C GLU A 41 7.63 -10.26 21.59
N THR A 42 8.01 -10.75 20.42
CA THR A 42 9.24 -10.37 19.69
C THR A 42 9.03 -9.22 18.72
N LEU A 43 7.90 -9.18 18.02
CA LEU A 43 7.62 -8.14 17.02
C LEU A 43 7.15 -6.86 17.72
N LYS A 44 7.95 -5.80 17.64
CA LYS A 44 7.68 -4.52 18.31
C LYS A 44 7.73 -3.35 17.35
N ASP A 45 6.84 -2.39 17.60
CA ASP A 45 6.88 -1.09 16.97
C ASP A 45 8.19 -0.36 17.32
N GLN A 46 8.86 0.19 16.31
CA GLN A 46 10.01 1.05 16.52
C GLN A 46 9.56 2.44 17.04
N PRO A 47 10.43 3.20 17.72
CA PRO A 47 10.09 4.56 18.15
C PRO A 47 9.61 5.42 16.97
N LEU A 48 8.46 6.08 17.16
CA LEU A 48 7.83 6.96 16.18
C LEU A 48 7.33 8.21 16.90
N ALA A 49 7.32 9.37 16.21
CA ALA A 49 6.76 10.58 16.80
C ALA A 49 5.27 10.39 17.13
N ALA A 50 4.82 10.97 18.24
CA ALA A 50 3.45 10.79 18.73
C ALA A 50 2.41 11.23 17.68
N TYR A 51 2.65 12.36 17.00
CA TYR A 51 1.76 12.87 15.97
C TYR A 51 1.66 11.93 14.75
N GLN A 52 2.76 11.28 14.34
CA GLN A 52 2.73 10.32 13.21
C GLN A 52 1.88 9.11 13.57
N ARG A 53 2.02 8.59 14.81
CA ARG A 53 1.18 7.49 15.30
C ARG A 53 -0.30 7.91 15.37
N GLU A 54 -0.58 9.11 15.87
CA GLU A 54 -1.94 9.64 15.91
C GLU A 54 -2.56 9.77 14.52
N LEU A 55 -1.81 10.25 13.53
CA LEU A 55 -2.23 10.34 12.13
C LEU A 55 -2.54 8.95 11.52
N LEU A 56 -1.71 7.93 11.79
CA LEU A 56 -1.95 6.56 11.34
C LEU A 56 -3.27 5.99 11.91
N VAL A 57 -3.48 6.17 13.22
CA VAL A 57 -4.71 5.75 13.89
C VAL A 57 -5.91 6.49 13.34
N LEU A 58 -5.81 7.80 13.17
CA LEU A 58 -6.90 8.62 12.64
C LEU A 58 -7.24 8.23 11.20
N ALA A 59 -6.25 7.95 10.36
CA ALA A 59 -6.47 7.46 9.00
C ALA A 59 -7.22 6.11 8.99
N PHE A 60 -6.83 5.19 9.87
CA PHE A 60 -7.48 3.90 10.01
C PHE A 60 -8.93 4.02 10.52
N GLU A 61 -9.15 4.83 11.56
CA GLU A 61 -10.48 5.09 12.11
C GLU A 61 -11.39 5.77 11.09
N THR A 62 -10.88 6.76 10.35
CA THR A 62 -11.60 7.43 9.26
C THR A 62 -12.00 6.43 8.17
N SER A 63 -11.09 5.54 7.79
CA SER A 63 -11.37 4.46 6.84
C SER A 63 -12.43 3.50 7.38
N SER A 64 -12.40 3.22 8.68
CA SER A 64 -13.34 2.32 9.37
C SER A 64 -14.71 2.96 9.63
N ALA A 65 -14.85 4.29 9.50
CA ALA A 65 -16.14 4.97 9.53
C ALA A 65 -16.98 4.67 8.28
N ILE A 66 -16.35 4.35 7.15
CA ILE A 66 -17.05 3.95 5.93
C ILE A 66 -17.87 2.68 6.20
N PRO A 67 -19.19 2.65 5.93
CA PRO A 67 -20.03 1.49 6.20
C PRO A 67 -19.60 0.25 5.44
N VAL A 68 -19.68 -0.91 6.09
CA VAL A 68 -19.40 -2.20 5.43
C VAL A 68 -20.36 -2.44 4.27
N LYS A 69 -21.65 -2.14 4.42
CA LYS A 69 -22.61 -2.24 3.31
C LYS A 69 -23.07 -0.84 2.89
N PRO A 70 -23.03 -0.49 1.59
CA PRO A 70 -22.53 -1.27 0.45
C PRO A 70 -21.01 -1.11 0.18
N HIS A 71 -20.26 -0.40 1.04
CA HIS A 71 -18.93 0.13 0.72
C HIS A 71 -17.73 -0.68 1.25
N ILE A 72 -17.89 -1.98 1.54
CA ILE A 72 -16.82 -2.85 2.06
C ILE A 72 -15.53 -2.78 1.24
N LYS A 73 -15.64 -2.65 -0.09
CA LYS A 73 -14.47 -2.56 -0.97
C LYS A 73 -13.62 -1.33 -0.65
N ASP A 74 -14.25 -0.17 -0.53
CA ASP A 74 -13.58 1.12 -0.34
C ASP A 74 -13.02 1.20 1.10
N ARG A 75 -13.84 0.82 2.10
CA ARG A 75 -13.43 0.66 3.50
C ARG A 75 -12.18 -0.20 3.64
N SER A 76 -12.23 -1.44 3.17
CA SER A 76 -11.12 -2.39 3.32
C SER A 76 -9.87 -1.99 2.55
N ARG A 77 -10.02 -1.34 1.39
CA ARG A 77 -8.89 -0.81 0.61
C ARG A 77 -8.16 0.29 1.38
N MET A 78 -8.89 1.20 2.03
CA MET A 78 -8.28 2.29 2.80
C MET A 78 -7.66 1.79 4.11
N GLN A 79 -8.29 0.82 4.78
CA GLN A 79 -7.70 0.13 5.93
C GLN A 79 -6.39 -0.61 5.56
N GLU A 80 -6.37 -1.31 4.43
CA GLU A 80 -5.16 -1.97 3.90
C GLU A 80 -4.02 -0.96 3.66
N LYS A 81 -4.33 0.22 3.09
CA LYS A 81 -3.33 1.29 2.93
C LYS A 81 -2.78 1.80 4.26
N ALA A 82 -3.62 1.95 5.29
CA ALA A 82 -3.17 2.37 6.62
C ALA A 82 -2.25 1.32 7.26
N ALA A 83 -2.58 0.04 7.13
CA ALA A 83 -1.70 -1.04 7.59
C ALA A 83 -0.35 -1.06 6.83
N ALA A 84 -0.36 -0.84 5.51
CA ALA A 84 0.86 -0.74 4.73
C ALA A 84 1.75 0.44 5.17
N ALA A 85 1.14 1.62 5.45
CA ALA A 85 1.87 2.78 5.96
C ALA A 85 2.49 2.52 7.35
N CYS A 86 1.80 1.75 8.21
CA CYS A 86 2.38 1.30 9.48
C CYS A 86 3.65 0.46 9.24
N LEU A 87 3.64 -0.50 8.31
CA LEU A 87 4.82 -1.31 7.99
C LEU A 87 5.97 -0.47 7.42
N GLU A 88 5.67 0.55 6.60
CA GLU A 88 6.68 1.48 6.07
C GLU A 88 7.36 2.31 7.17
N LEU A 89 6.62 2.67 8.22
CA LEU A 89 7.12 3.36 9.40
C LEU A 89 7.61 2.42 10.51
N ASN A 90 7.84 1.14 10.19
CA ASN A 90 8.30 0.11 11.13
C ASN A 90 7.41 0.00 12.39
N GLN A 91 6.09 0.10 12.19
CA GLN A 91 5.04 -0.13 13.20
C GLN A 91 4.28 -1.46 12.92
N PRO A 92 4.97 -2.62 12.91
CA PRO A 92 4.33 -3.87 12.52
C PRO A 92 3.23 -4.32 13.49
N PHE A 93 3.35 -4.06 14.80
CA PHE A 93 2.34 -4.43 15.77
C PHE A 93 1.05 -3.62 15.56
N LEU A 94 1.18 -2.32 15.31
CA LEU A 94 0.04 -1.48 14.92
C LEU A 94 -0.59 -1.94 13.59
N ALA A 95 0.23 -2.30 12.60
CA ALA A 95 -0.25 -2.81 11.32
C ALA A 95 -1.11 -4.07 11.48
N ILE A 96 -0.67 -5.02 12.31
CA ILE A 96 -1.42 -6.25 12.61
C ILE A 96 -2.79 -5.93 13.21
N GLY A 97 -2.83 -5.05 14.22
CA GLY A 97 -4.09 -4.62 14.82
C GLY A 97 -5.05 -4.01 13.80
N PHE A 98 -4.53 -3.24 12.83
CA PHE A 98 -5.35 -2.72 11.73
C PHE A 98 -5.85 -3.82 10.77
N ILE A 99 -5.01 -4.79 10.45
CA ILE A 99 -5.32 -5.89 9.53
C ILE A 99 -6.44 -6.78 10.08
N GLU A 100 -6.43 -7.08 11.38
CA GLU A 100 -7.44 -7.91 12.04
C GLU A 100 -8.87 -7.38 11.87
N HIS A 101 -9.01 -6.06 11.75
CA HIS A 101 -10.28 -5.35 11.55
C HIS A 101 -10.70 -5.19 10.08
N ILE A 102 -9.99 -5.80 9.13
CA ILE A 102 -10.37 -5.80 7.71
C ILE A 102 -11.39 -6.93 7.44
N ASP A 103 -12.58 -6.54 6.98
CA ASP A 103 -13.75 -7.44 6.85
C ASP A 103 -13.74 -8.33 5.59
N ASN A 104 -12.74 -8.21 4.70
CA ASN A 104 -12.69 -8.99 3.46
C ASN A 104 -11.31 -9.61 3.19
N TRP A 105 -11.14 -10.20 2.01
CA TRP A 105 -9.92 -10.87 1.57
C TRP A 105 -8.63 -10.03 1.72
N ARG A 106 -8.73 -8.70 1.77
CA ARG A 106 -7.60 -7.81 2.05
C ARG A 106 -6.96 -8.05 3.40
N ARG A 107 -7.67 -8.69 4.34
CA ARG A 107 -7.06 -9.18 5.57
C ARG A 107 -5.93 -10.17 5.29
N GLY A 108 -6.18 -11.15 4.41
CA GLY A 108 -5.15 -12.10 3.97
C GLY A 108 -4.03 -11.42 3.17
N SER A 109 -4.38 -10.40 2.39
CA SER A 109 -3.40 -9.55 1.70
C SER A 109 -2.47 -8.83 2.70
N GLY A 110 -3.04 -8.25 3.77
CA GLY A 110 -2.30 -7.60 4.85
C GLY A 110 -1.42 -8.56 5.64
N TYR A 111 -1.91 -9.75 5.98
CA TYR A 111 -1.06 -10.79 6.59
C TYR A 111 0.12 -11.18 5.68
N GLY A 112 -0.09 -11.24 4.37
CA GLY A 112 1.00 -11.42 3.40
C GLY A 112 2.04 -10.29 3.43
N ASP A 113 1.63 -9.05 3.66
CA ASP A 113 2.56 -7.91 3.79
C ASP A 113 3.35 -7.97 5.10
N VAL A 114 2.71 -8.35 6.21
CA VAL A 114 3.39 -8.56 7.50
C VAL A 114 4.40 -9.70 7.38
N ALA A 115 4.02 -10.82 6.75
CA ALA A 115 4.93 -11.93 6.50
C ALA A 115 6.16 -11.49 5.68
N PHE A 116 5.95 -10.69 4.63
CA PHE A 116 7.04 -10.13 3.84
C PHE A 116 7.94 -9.20 4.67
N TYR A 117 7.35 -8.31 5.47
CA TYR A 117 8.08 -7.44 6.39
C TYR A 117 8.92 -8.25 7.38
N CYS A 118 8.33 -9.28 8.00
CA CYS A 118 9.01 -10.15 8.96
C CYS A 118 10.20 -10.86 8.31
N ALA A 119 9.98 -11.49 7.14
CA ALA A 119 11.03 -12.18 6.40
C ALA A 119 12.17 -11.25 6.00
N LYS A 120 11.86 -10.02 5.54
CA LYS A 120 12.86 -9.01 5.17
C LYS A 120 13.73 -8.57 6.36
N ASN A 121 13.16 -8.56 7.56
CA ASN A 121 13.84 -8.08 8.77
C ASN A 121 14.37 -9.22 9.67
N GLY A 122 14.35 -10.48 9.20
CA GLY A 122 14.91 -11.62 9.93
C GLY A 122 14.00 -12.23 11.00
N TYR A 123 12.73 -11.84 11.07
CA TYR A 123 11.71 -12.40 11.97
C TYR A 123 11.10 -13.66 11.35
N THR A 124 11.87 -14.75 11.29
CA THR A 124 11.52 -15.97 10.53
C THR A 124 10.27 -16.66 11.08
N ASP A 125 10.15 -16.80 12.40
CA ASP A 125 9.04 -17.53 13.02
C ASP A 125 7.71 -16.78 12.83
N GLU A 126 7.75 -15.46 13.00
CA GLU A 126 6.62 -14.56 12.77
C GLU A 126 6.26 -14.52 11.28
N ALA A 127 7.25 -14.52 10.39
CA ALA A 127 6.99 -14.59 8.95
C ALA A 127 6.20 -15.85 8.59
N MET A 128 6.59 -17.01 9.15
CA MET A 128 5.87 -18.28 8.95
C MET A 128 4.45 -18.23 9.51
N GLN A 129 4.27 -17.67 10.71
CA GLN A 129 2.92 -17.50 11.30
C GLN A 129 2.00 -16.66 10.40
N TYR A 130 2.48 -15.53 9.89
CA TYR A 130 1.66 -14.67 9.04
C TYR A 130 1.46 -15.23 7.63
N ILE A 131 2.38 -16.07 7.14
CA ILE A 131 2.14 -16.90 5.94
C ILE A 131 0.94 -17.82 6.16
N ASP A 132 0.90 -18.53 7.29
CA ASP A 132 -0.19 -19.46 7.60
C ASP A 132 -1.53 -18.73 7.72
N LEU A 133 -1.57 -17.58 8.41
CA LEU A 133 -2.77 -16.74 8.50
C LEU A 133 -3.22 -16.21 7.14
N ALA A 134 -2.28 -15.77 6.29
CA ALA A 134 -2.60 -15.35 4.93
C ALA A 134 -3.19 -16.51 4.12
N ASP A 135 -2.64 -17.71 4.22
CA ASP A 135 -3.09 -18.88 3.46
C ASP A 135 -4.47 -19.39 3.90
N GLN A 136 -4.75 -19.33 5.21
CA GLN A 136 -6.09 -19.62 5.75
C GLN A 136 -7.15 -18.71 5.14
N VAL A 137 -6.87 -17.40 5.03
CA VAL A 137 -7.78 -16.46 4.36
C VAL A 137 -7.89 -16.78 2.87
N SER A 138 -6.76 -17.10 2.22
CA SER A 138 -6.69 -17.43 0.78
C SER A 138 -7.62 -18.59 0.41
N SER A 139 -7.73 -19.60 1.28
CA SER A 139 -8.52 -20.82 1.07
C SER A 139 -10.02 -20.59 0.92
N SER A 140 -10.54 -19.49 1.46
CA SER A 140 -11.96 -19.13 1.40
C SER A 140 -12.28 -18.01 0.39
N ALA A 141 -11.27 -17.48 -0.29
CA ALA A 141 -11.39 -16.33 -1.19
C ALA A 141 -11.73 -16.75 -2.63
N GLU A 142 -12.34 -15.84 -3.40
CA GLU A 142 -12.49 -15.99 -4.86
C GLU A 142 -11.11 -16.13 -5.52
N GLU A 143 -11.04 -16.85 -6.64
CA GLU A 143 -9.77 -17.28 -7.25
C GLU A 143 -8.79 -16.12 -7.49
N TRP A 144 -9.23 -15.02 -8.11
CA TRP A 144 -8.35 -13.87 -8.38
C TRP A 144 -7.83 -13.18 -7.10
N ARG A 145 -8.56 -13.26 -5.98
CA ARG A 145 -8.14 -12.72 -4.67
C ARG A 145 -7.15 -13.65 -3.99
N LYS A 146 -7.42 -14.95 -4.05
CA LYS A 146 -6.53 -16.01 -3.59
C LYS A 146 -5.18 -15.91 -4.29
N VAL A 147 -5.18 -15.72 -5.60
CA VAL A 147 -3.99 -15.43 -6.42
C VAL A 147 -3.17 -14.26 -5.85
N HIS A 148 -3.82 -13.15 -5.52
CA HIS A 148 -3.13 -11.98 -4.95
C HIS A 148 -2.45 -12.30 -3.61
N ILE A 149 -3.14 -13.00 -2.71
CA ILE A 149 -2.61 -13.39 -1.41
C ILE A 149 -1.44 -14.37 -1.58
N LYS A 150 -1.57 -15.37 -2.46
CA LYS A 150 -0.53 -16.36 -2.75
C LYS A 150 0.75 -15.76 -3.29
N VAL A 151 0.67 -14.70 -4.09
CA VAL A 151 1.85 -13.96 -4.55
C VAL A 151 2.62 -13.36 -3.38
N LYS A 152 1.93 -12.77 -2.39
CA LYS A 152 2.58 -12.21 -1.20
C LYS A 152 3.22 -13.30 -0.33
N ILE A 153 2.54 -14.44 -0.17
CA ILE A 153 3.11 -15.63 0.49
C ILE A 153 4.36 -16.13 -0.23
N ALA A 154 4.31 -16.26 -1.57
CA ALA A 154 5.45 -16.69 -2.37
C ALA A 154 6.65 -15.74 -2.22
N ASN A 155 6.40 -14.43 -2.15
CA ASN A 155 7.43 -13.42 -1.92
C ASN A 155 8.06 -13.54 -0.53
N ALA A 156 7.27 -13.79 0.51
CA ALA A 156 7.79 -14.02 1.87
C ALA A 156 8.67 -15.28 1.92
N TYR A 157 8.20 -16.41 1.36
CA TYR A 157 9.02 -17.63 1.27
C TYR A 157 10.33 -17.40 0.53
N LEU A 158 10.32 -16.60 -0.53
CA LEU A 158 11.53 -16.30 -1.30
C LEU A 158 12.57 -15.56 -0.45
N LEU A 159 12.15 -14.61 0.39
CA LEU A 159 13.03 -13.91 1.33
C LEU A 159 13.56 -14.82 2.45
N LEU A 160 12.80 -15.85 2.83
CA LEU A 160 13.23 -16.87 3.79
C LEU A 160 14.19 -17.92 3.17
N GLY A 161 14.51 -17.82 1.87
CA GLY A 161 15.34 -18.79 1.15
C GLY A 161 14.61 -20.08 0.74
N GLU A 162 13.29 -20.14 0.94
CA GLU A 162 12.43 -21.30 0.67
C GLU A 162 11.95 -21.29 -0.79
N THR A 163 12.89 -21.37 -1.74
CA THR A 163 12.63 -21.21 -3.18
C THR A 163 11.62 -22.21 -3.74
N GLU A 164 11.61 -23.45 -3.24
CA GLU A 164 10.67 -24.48 -3.68
C GLU A 164 9.25 -24.17 -3.26
N LYS A 165 9.04 -23.78 -1.99
CA LYS A 165 7.72 -23.37 -1.48
C LYS A 165 7.23 -22.12 -2.20
N SER A 166 8.11 -21.13 -2.40
CA SER A 166 7.80 -19.95 -3.20
C SER A 166 7.29 -20.34 -4.60
N ALA A 167 7.98 -21.26 -5.28
CA ALA A 167 7.58 -21.77 -6.58
C ALA A 167 6.24 -22.53 -6.55
N GLN A 168 5.94 -23.28 -5.48
CA GLN A 168 4.64 -23.96 -5.32
C GLN A 168 3.48 -22.97 -5.18
N TYR A 169 3.67 -21.88 -4.42
CA TYR A 169 2.65 -20.83 -4.30
C TYR A 169 2.51 -20.00 -5.59
N ALA A 170 3.58 -19.90 -6.39
CA ALA A 170 3.58 -19.20 -7.68
C ALA A 170 3.06 -20.06 -8.85
N SER A 171 3.24 -21.39 -8.83
CA SER A 171 2.94 -22.29 -9.97
C SER A 171 1.44 -22.48 -10.24
N GLY A 172 0.60 -22.22 -9.25
CA GLY A 172 -0.86 -22.24 -9.38
C GLY A 172 -1.46 -20.92 -9.87
N VAL A 173 -0.64 -20.01 -10.40
CA VAL A 173 -1.06 -18.65 -10.71
C VAL A 173 -0.73 -18.31 -12.16
N GLU A 174 -1.67 -17.65 -12.86
CA GLU A 174 -1.48 -17.19 -14.25
C GLU A 174 -0.17 -16.39 -14.41
N ASN A 175 0.39 -16.37 -15.62
CA ASN A 175 1.68 -15.74 -15.97
C ASN A 175 1.90 -14.35 -15.33
N ALA A 176 0.85 -13.56 -15.15
CA ALA A 176 0.87 -12.24 -14.50
C ALA A 176 1.34 -12.23 -13.03
N ALA A 177 1.36 -13.38 -12.34
CA ALA A 177 1.81 -13.49 -10.96
C ALA A 177 3.23 -14.02 -10.81
N SER A 178 3.67 -14.90 -11.71
CA SER A 178 5.09 -15.28 -11.83
C SER A 178 5.96 -14.04 -12.01
N GLY A 179 5.45 -13.06 -12.78
CA GLY A 179 6.03 -11.74 -12.92
C GLY A 179 6.27 -11.02 -11.59
N LYS A 180 5.28 -11.02 -10.69
CA LYS A 180 5.37 -10.31 -9.41
C LYS A 180 6.38 -10.93 -8.45
N VAL A 181 6.61 -12.24 -8.54
CA VAL A 181 7.64 -12.94 -7.76
C VAL A 181 9.05 -12.65 -8.30
N ALA A 182 9.20 -12.37 -9.60
CA ALA A 182 10.51 -12.01 -10.16
C ALA A 182 11.08 -10.71 -9.59
N GLY A 183 10.25 -9.74 -9.25
CA GLY A 183 10.72 -8.52 -8.59
C GLY A 183 11.45 -8.81 -7.28
N VAL A 184 10.92 -9.71 -6.45
CA VAL A 184 11.58 -10.13 -5.20
C VAL A 184 12.79 -11.01 -5.48
N ARG A 185 12.73 -11.88 -6.49
CA ARG A 185 13.88 -12.69 -6.93
C ARG A 185 15.06 -11.82 -7.39
N ALA A 186 14.77 -10.72 -8.09
CA ALA A 186 15.75 -9.73 -8.49
C ALA A 186 16.37 -9.01 -7.27
N MET A 187 15.59 -8.73 -6.23
CA MET A 187 16.10 -8.11 -5.00
C MET A 187 17.10 -8.99 -4.24
N ILE A 188 16.94 -10.32 -4.27
CA ILE A 188 17.84 -11.26 -3.57
C ILE A 188 18.83 -11.97 -4.51
N ALA A 189 18.91 -11.54 -5.76
CA ALA A 189 19.79 -12.15 -6.74
C ALA A 189 21.27 -12.10 -6.28
N SER A 190 21.98 -13.20 -6.51
CA SER A 190 23.45 -13.23 -6.44
C SER A 190 24.04 -12.84 -7.80
N GLU A 191 25.31 -12.42 -7.80
CA GLU A 191 26.05 -12.04 -9.00
C GLU A 191 26.04 -13.16 -10.06
N ASP A 192 26.31 -14.40 -9.66
CA ASP A 192 26.29 -15.59 -10.53
C ASP A 192 24.93 -15.86 -11.21
N HIS A 193 23.85 -15.26 -10.70
CA HIS A 193 22.50 -15.43 -11.23
C HIS A 193 22.02 -14.24 -12.05
N PHE A 194 22.78 -13.15 -12.15
CA PHE A 194 22.33 -11.94 -12.85
C PHE A 194 21.97 -12.23 -14.31
N GLU A 195 22.88 -12.84 -15.08
CA GLU A 195 22.67 -13.12 -16.50
C GLU A 195 21.47 -14.05 -16.72
N LYS A 196 21.38 -15.14 -15.95
CA LYS A 196 20.26 -16.07 -16.02
C LYS A 196 18.91 -15.41 -15.68
N GLN A 197 18.90 -14.49 -14.72
CA GLN A 197 17.68 -13.73 -14.41
C GLN A 197 17.34 -12.79 -15.55
N MET A 198 18.32 -12.10 -16.12
CA MET A 198 18.10 -11.19 -17.24
C MET A 198 17.54 -11.91 -18.46
N ASP A 199 18.08 -13.08 -18.82
CA ASP A 199 17.56 -13.92 -19.91
C ASP A 199 16.11 -14.36 -19.66
N ALA A 200 15.76 -14.67 -18.42
CA ALA A 200 14.39 -15.04 -18.07
C ALA A 200 13.41 -13.86 -18.19
N LEU A 201 13.86 -12.64 -17.87
CA LEU A 201 13.08 -11.42 -18.05
C LEU A 201 12.90 -11.08 -19.53
N ASP A 202 13.93 -11.31 -20.36
CA ASP A 202 13.84 -11.14 -21.81
C ASP A 202 12.77 -12.03 -22.43
N ALA A 203 12.74 -13.31 -22.06
CA ALA A 203 11.70 -14.23 -22.52
C ALA A 203 10.28 -13.74 -22.17
N TRP A 204 10.11 -13.02 -21.06
CA TRP A 204 8.82 -12.45 -20.68
C TRP A 204 8.49 -11.17 -21.44
N ILE A 205 9.48 -10.33 -21.71
CA ILE A 205 9.31 -9.14 -22.54
C ILE A 205 8.92 -9.54 -23.97
N GLU A 206 9.61 -10.55 -24.51
CA GLU A 206 9.36 -11.10 -25.85
C GLU A 206 8.01 -11.83 -25.98
N SER A 207 7.40 -12.24 -24.86
CA SER A 207 6.10 -12.93 -24.87
C SER A 207 4.95 -12.08 -25.43
N GLY A 208 5.10 -10.75 -25.46
CA GLY A 208 4.07 -9.81 -25.89
C GLY A 208 2.90 -9.67 -24.90
N ASN A 209 2.88 -10.43 -23.80
CA ASN A 209 1.85 -10.30 -22.77
C ASN A 209 2.12 -9.05 -21.92
N TYR A 210 1.18 -8.10 -21.94
CA TYR A 210 1.35 -6.81 -21.27
C TYR A 210 1.69 -6.92 -19.78
N ASP A 211 0.99 -7.77 -19.03
CA ASP A 211 1.26 -7.93 -17.60
C ASP A 211 2.63 -8.59 -17.36
N ALA A 212 3.02 -9.55 -18.19
CA ALA A 212 4.35 -10.17 -18.12
C ALA A 212 5.46 -9.13 -18.41
N ILE A 213 5.28 -8.29 -19.44
CA ILE A 213 6.18 -7.20 -19.78
C ILE A 213 6.32 -6.25 -18.59
N VAL A 214 5.22 -5.71 -18.07
CA VAL A 214 5.26 -4.74 -16.95
C VAL A 214 5.99 -5.33 -15.74
N ASN A 215 5.66 -6.57 -15.35
CA ASN A 215 6.34 -7.22 -14.24
C ASN A 215 7.83 -7.47 -14.50
N ALA A 216 8.19 -7.87 -15.72
CA ALA A 216 9.59 -8.11 -16.09
C ALA A 216 10.41 -6.82 -15.99
N LEU A 217 9.83 -5.70 -16.43
CA LEU A 217 10.44 -4.38 -16.37
C LEU A 217 10.54 -3.86 -14.93
N GLU A 218 9.53 -4.08 -14.09
CA GLU A 218 9.63 -3.81 -12.65
C GLU A 218 10.76 -4.63 -12.01
N ALA A 219 10.96 -5.89 -12.42
CA ALA A 219 12.08 -6.71 -11.97
C ALA A 219 13.45 -6.20 -12.49
N CYS A 220 13.53 -5.72 -13.74
CA CYS A 220 14.72 -5.02 -14.26
C CYS A 220 15.07 -3.81 -13.41
N ALA A 221 14.07 -3.01 -12.99
CA ALA A 221 14.30 -1.88 -12.09
C ALA A 221 14.84 -2.32 -10.72
N LYS A 222 14.42 -3.48 -10.20
CA LYS A 222 15.00 -4.06 -8.98
C LYS A 222 16.44 -4.56 -9.19
N LEU A 223 16.77 -5.13 -10.35
CA LEU A 223 18.14 -5.52 -10.70
C LEU A 223 19.06 -4.29 -10.81
N PHE A 224 18.57 -3.20 -11.41
CA PHE A 224 19.26 -1.90 -11.45
C PHE A 224 19.66 -1.44 -10.04
N ASN A 225 18.76 -1.55 -9.07
CA ASN A 225 19.07 -1.21 -7.67
C ASN A 225 20.02 -2.21 -7.01
N ARG A 226 19.76 -3.51 -7.18
CA ARG A 226 20.51 -4.58 -6.50
C ARG A 226 21.99 -4.56 -6.88
N PHE A 227 22.29 -4.35 -8.15
CA PHE A 227 23.65 -4.36 -8.69
C PHE A 227 24.13 -2.97 -9.08
N TYR A 228 23.73 -1.95 -8.31
CA TYR A 228 23.98 -0.55 -8.65
C TYR A 228 25.47 -0.23 -8.88
N GLU A 229 26.34 -0.78 -8.04
CA GLU A 229 27.80 -0.62 -8.12
C GLU A 229 28.40 -1.21 -9.41
N ASN A 230 27.74 -2.21 -10.00
CA ASN A 230 28.14 -2.75 -11.29
C ASN A 230 27.53 -1.90 -12.42
N LYS A 231 28.29 -0.88 -12.86
CA LYS A 231 27.87 0.05 -13.91
C LYS A 231 27.37 -0.64 -15.19
N GLY A 232 28.01 -1.74 -15.61
CA GLY A 232 27.61 -2.46 -16.82
C GLY A 232 26.24 -3.11 -16.69
N TRP A 233 25.99 -3.79 -15.56
CA TRP A 233 24.70 -4.41 -15.27
C TRP A 233 23.60 -3.38 -15.03
N ARG A 234 23.92 -2.29 -14.33
CA ARG A 234 23.01 -1.16 -14.15
C ARG A 234 22.56 -0.57 -15.49
N MET A 235 23.51 -0.32 -16.40
CA MET A 235 23.21 0.18 -17.75
C MET A 235 22.35 -0.81 -18.55
N LEU A 236 22.69 -2.11 -18.51
CA LEU A 236 21.92 -3.13 -19.23
C LEU A 236 20.46 -3.20 -18.77
N ALA A 237 20.21 -3.17 -17.46
CA ALA A 237 18.86 -3.19 -16.90
C ALA A 237 18.06 -1.95 -17.32
N GLU A 238 18.69 -0.78 -17.35
CA GLU A 238 18.08 0.47 -17.82
C GLU A 238 17.81 0.44 -19.34
N GLU A 239 18.76 0.00 -20.15
CA GLU A 239 18.59 -0.10 -21.61
C GLU A 239 17.40 -0.99 -21.97
N LYS A 240 17.21 -2.10 -21.26
CA LYS A 240 16.05 -3.00 -21.45
C LYS A 240 14.72 -2.34 -21.11
N LEU A 241 14.69 -1.57 -20.02
CA LEU A 241 13.53 -0.74 -19.66
C LEU A 241 13.17 0.22 -20.79
N LYS A 242 14.17 0.92 -21.32
CA LYS A 242 14.02 1.93 -22.37
C LYS A 242 13.64 1.33 -23.72
N ALA A 243 14.22 0.19 -24.10
CA ALA A 243 13.88 -0.54 -25.32
C ALA A 243 12.40 -0.97 -25.37
N SER A 244 11.75 -1.11 -24.22
CA SER A 244 10.35 -1.54 -24.11
C SER A 244 9.34 -0.39 -24.09
N TRP A 245 9.75 0.86 -24.32
CA TRP A 245 8.83 1.99 -24.18
C TRP A 245 7.64 1.91 -25.12
N GLU A 246 7.83 1.60 -26.40
CA GLU A 246 6.76 1.70 -27.42
C GLU A 246 5.52 0.86 -27.06
N VAL A 247 5.71 -0.26 -26.36
CA VAL A 247 4.63 -1.16 -25.91
C VAL A 247 4.01 -0.77 -24.57
N LEU A 248 4.63 0.15 -23.81
CA LEU A 248 4.14 0.60 -22.52
C LEU A 248 3.28 1.86 -22.61
N PRO A 249 2.16 1.95 -21.86
CA PRO A 249 1.47 3.20 -21.58
C PRO A 249 2.40 4.22 -20.92
N VAL A 250 2.24 5.50 -21.29
CA VAL A 250 3.12 6.60 -20.85
C VAL A 250 3.25 6.67 -19.32
N PHE A 251 2.16 6.48 -18.57
CA PHE A 251 2.18 6.46 -17.10
C PHE A 251 3.15 5.41 -16.54
N LYS A 252 3.21 4.21 -17.14
CA LYS A 252 4.12 3.16 -16.69
C LYS A 252 5.58 3.47 -17.00
N ARG A 253 5.85 4.15 -18.11
CA ARG A 253 7.20 4.65 -18.43
C ARG A 253 7.67 5.63 -17.36
N ILE A 254 6.80 6.58 -16.98
CA ILE A 254 7.06 7.58 -15.95
C ILE A 254 7.31 6.90 -14.59
N ASP A 255 6.42 6.00 -14.15
CA ASP A 255 6.58 5.32 -12.86
C ASP A 255 7.90 4.52 -12.77
N LEU A 256 8.28 3.82 -13.85
CA LEU A 256 9.54 3.06 -13.90
C LEU A 256 10.76 3.99 -13.82
N LEU A 257 10.78 5.10 -14.57
CA LEU A 257 11.88 6.07 -14.52
C LEU A 257 11.99 6.75 -13.15
N MET A 258 10.86 7.11 -12.53
CA MET A 258 10.86 7.64 -11.17
C MET A 258 11.35 6.62 -10.15
N GLY A 259 11.03 5.34 -10.35
CA GLY A 259 11.56 4.24 -9.55
C GLY A 259 13.09 4.13 -9.66
N LEU A 260 13.63 4.17 -10.88
CA LEU A 260 15.10 4.20 -11.10
C LEU A 260 15.75 5.43 -10.46
N ALA A 261 15.12 6.60 -10.57
CA ALA A 261 15.61 7.84 -9.96
C ALA A 261 15.66 7.74 -8.43
N GLY A 262 14.64 7.12 -7.82
CA GLY A 262 14.61 6.78 -6.40
C GLY A 262 15.75 5.85 -6.00
N PHE A 263 15.97 4.76 -6.74
CA PHE A 263 17.11 3.87 -6.46
C PHE A 263 18.45 4.58 -6.61
N ALA A 264 18.62 5.43 -7.63
CA ALA A 264 19.85 6.23 -7.75
C ALA A 264 20.06 7.18 -6.56
N LEU A 265 18.99 7.74 -5.98
CA LEU A 265 19.08 8.54 -4.75
C LEU A 265 19.49 7.69 -3.54
N ASP A 266 18.96 6.49 -3.39
CA ASP A 266 19.33 5.57 -2.29
C ASP A 266 20.83 5.21 -2.32
N HIS A 267 21.44 5.22 -3.51
CA HIS A 267 22.89 5.05 -3.73
C HIS A 267 23.67 6.37 -3.82
N ALA A 268 23.04 7.50 -3.47
CA ALA A 268 23.63 8.84 -3.49
C ALA A 268 24.21 9.31 -4.86
N ASP A 269 23.76 8.75 -5.98
CA ASP A 269 24.16 9.15 -7.35
C ASP A 269 23.24 10.29 -7.85
N GLN A 270 23.47 11.51 -7.36
CA GLN A 270 22.68 12.67 -7.75
C GLN A 270 22.70 12.95 -9.26
N PRO A 271 23.85 12.83 -9.98
CA PRO A 271 23.88 13.01 -11.43
C PRO A 271 22.92 12.07 -12.16
N LYS A 272 22.91 10.77 -11.80
CA LYS A 272 22.01 9.81 -12.44
C LYS A 272 20.55 10.07 -12.08
N THR A 273 20.25 10.44 -10.83
CA THR A 273 18.89 10.85 -10.47
C THR A 273 18.44 12.03 -11.34
N LEU A 274 19.26 13.06 -11.50
CA LEU A 274 18.90 14.25 -12.29
C LEU A 274 18.69 13.93 -13.78
N GLU A 275 19.52 13.04 -14.34
CA GLU A 275 19.35 12.51 -15.71
C GLU A 275 17.95 11.89 -15.87
N LEU A 276 17.59 10.93 -15.00
CA LEU A 276 16.31 10.23 -15.04
C LEU A 276 15.11 11.15 -14.78
N VAL A 277 15.28 12.14 -13.89
CA VAL A 277 14.27 13.18 -13.62
C VAL A 277 14.02 14.06 -14.84
N ASN A 278 15.08 14.51 -15.52
CA ASN A 278 14.96 15.32 -16.74
C ASN A 278 14.28 14.55 -17.88
N GLU A 279 14.61 13.27 -18.00
CA GLU A 279 13.99 12.37 -18.98
C GLU A 279 12.51 12.15 -18.67
N THR A 280 12.18 11.89 -17.41
CA THR A 280 10.79 11.76 -16.94
C THR A 280 9.99 13.04 -17.25
N GLN A 281 10.55 14.21 -16.93
CA GLN A 281 9.93 15.50 -17.24
C GLN A 281 9.71 15.67 -18.75
N SER A 282 10.69 15.31 -19.59
CA SER A 282 10.54 15.40 -21.05
C SER A 282 9.37 14.56 -21.57
N ILE A 283 9.15 13.37 -21.00
CA ILE A 283 8.00 12.53 -21.35
C ILE A 283 6.69 13.21 -20.92
N ILE A 284 6.63 13.78 -19.72
CA ILE A 284 5.46 14.51 -19.22
C ILE A 284 5.16 15.72 -20.12
N ASP A 285 6.15 16.55 -20.43
CA ASP A 285 6.00 17.76 -21.22
C ASP A 285 5.57 17.48 -22.68
N SER A 286 5.89 16.28 -23.20
CA SER A 286 5.50 15.86 -24.55
C SER A 286 4.04 15.40 -24.69
N ALA A 287 3.32 15.21 -23.59
CA ALA A 287 1.98 14.62 -23.56
C ALA A 287 0.91 15.60 -23.06
N GLN A 288 -0.33 15.36 -23.45
CA GLN A 288 -1.49 16.10 -22.92
C GLN A 288 -2.06 15.36 -21.71
N TRP A 289 -2.08 16.04 -20.57
CA TRP A 289 -2.55 15.48 -19.31
C TRP A 289 -3.82 16.15 -18.84
N ARG A 290 -4.65 15.40 -18.14
CA ARG A 290 -5.67 16.01 -17.29
C ARG A 290 -4.98 16.77 -16.15
N PRO A 291 -5.52 17.92 -15.70
CA PRO A 291 -4.82 18.76 -14.73
C PRO A 291 -4.45 18.02 -13.43
N GLU A 292 -5.32 17.15 -12.92
CA GLU A 292 -5.08 16.35 -11.72
C GLU A 292 -3.87 15.40 -11.85
N HIS A 293 -3.66 14.84 -13.05
CA HIS A 293 -2.52 13.97 -13.31
C HIS A 293 -1.24 14.78 -13.50
N TYR A 294 -1.31 15.91 -14.22
CA TYR A 294 -0.15 16.79 -14.40
C TYR A 294 0.40 17.28 -13.05
N VAL A 295 -0.47 17.82 -12.20
CA VAL A 295 -0.09 18.35 -10.87
C VAL A 295 0.57 17.26 -10.04
N SER A 296 -0.04 16.06 -9.97
CA SER A 296 0.50 14.94 -9.21
C SER A 296 1.87 14.48 -9.73
N LEU A 297 2.00 14.26 -11.05
CA LEU A 297 3.24 13.77 -11.66
C LEU A 297 4.38 14.78 -11.53
N MET A 298 4.12 16.04 -11.87
CA MET A 298 5.15 17.09 -11.81
C MET A 298 5.59 17.40 -10.38
N SER A 299 4.71 17.25 -9.39
CA SER A 299 5.09 17.40 -7.97
C SER A 299 6.07 16.32 -7.53
N ARG A 300 5.81 15.06 -7.90
CA ARG A 300 6.73 13.94 -7.64
C ARG A 300 8.08 14.15 -8.35
N VAL A 301 8.08 14.68 -9.58
CA VAL A 301 9.31 15.01 -10.33
C VAL A 301 10.09 16.13 -9.64
N SER A 302 9.41 17.19 -9.22
CA SER A 302 10.02 18.31 -8.50
C SER A 302 10.66 17.87 -7.18
N ARG A 303 9.97 17.00 -6.42
CA ARG A 303 10.55 16.37 -5.22
C ARG A 303 11.87 15.64 -5.51
N LEU A 304 11.87 14.75 -6.51
CA LEU A 304 13.09 14.01 -6.89
C LEU A 304 14.20 14.95 -7.37
N ARG A 305 13.85 16.00 -8.12
CA ARG A 305 14.78 17.04 -8.58
C ARG A 305 15.47 17.75 -7.42
N TYR A 306 14.72 18.11 -6.39
CA TYR A 306 15.27 18.73 -5.19
C TYR A 306 16.26 17.80 -4.48
N LEU A 307 15.88 16.53 -4.30
CA LEU A 307 16.72 15.51 -3.67
C LEU A 307 18.00 15.22 -4.48
N ALA A 308 17.94 15.37 -5.82
CA ALA A 308 19.08 15.30 -6.71
C ALA A 308 19.98 16.56 -6.68
N GLY A 309 19.65 17.57 -5.87
CA GLY A 309 20.46 18.78 -5.68
C GLY A 309 20.11 19.96 -6.57
N ASP A 310 19.18 19.82 -7.53
CA ASP A 310 18.70 20.92 -8.38
C ASP A 310 17.57 21.70 -7.67
N ARG A 311 17.95 22.34 -6.56
CA ARG A 311 17.01 22.94 -5.60
C ARG A 311 16.24 24.12 -6.19
N GLN A 312 16.93 24.98 -6.94
CA GLN A 312 16.34 26.20 -7.48
C GLN A 312 15.24 25.87 -8.49
N LYS A 313 15.50 24.96 -9.43
CA LYS A 313 14.49 24.55 -10.40
C LYS A 313 13.35 23.79 -9.74
N ALA A 314 13.63 22.91 -8.77
CA ALA A 314 12.57 22.21 -8.04
C ALA A 314 11.59 23.18 -7.35
N MET A 315 12.11 24.20 -6.65
CA MET A 315 11.28 25.23 -6.01
C MET A 315 10.47 26.05 -7.02
N ALA A 316 11.08 26.43 -8.15
CA ALA A 316 10.38 27.11 -9.23
C ALA A 316 9.26 26.25 -9.83
N ASP A 317 9.57 24.98 -10.15
CA ASP A 317 8.61 24.01 -10.67
C ASP A 317 7.45 23.81 -9.67
N ALA A 318 7.71 23.74 -8.35
CA ALA A 318 6.66 23.61 -7.33
C ALA A 318 5.72 24.82 -7.27
N GLY A 319 6.25 26.04 -7.42
CA GLY A 319 5.45 27.26 -7.53
C GLY A 319 4.59 27.27 -8.80
N ASP A 320 5.16 26.88 -9.93
CA ASP A 320 4.45 26.80 -11.21
C ASP A 320 3.33 25.74 -11.18
N ILE A 321 3.56 24.60 -10.51
CA ILE A 321 2.56 23.55 -10.33
C ILE A 321 1.38 24.07 -9.49
N LEU A 322 1.64 24.78 -8.38
CA LEU A 322 0.59 25.38 -7.56
C LEU A 322 -0.24 26.40 -8.36
N ASN A 323 0.43 27.26 -9.11
CA ASN A 323 -0.22 28.24 -9.99
C ASN A 323 -1.09 27.56 -11.05
N PHE A 324 -0.56 26.50 -11.69
CA PHE A 324 -1.30 25.71 -12.67
C PHE A 324 -2.54 25.05 -12.04
N TYR A 325 -2.39 24.45 -10.85
CA TYR A 325 -3.51 23.88 -10.11
C TYR A 325 -4.61 24.92 -9.88
N ASN A 326 -4.25 26.11 -9.34
CA ASN A 326 -5.22 27.17 -9.06
C ASN A 326 -5.95 27.64 -10.33
N LEU A 327 -5.26 27.74 -11.46
CA LEU A 327 -5.86 28.12 -12.75
C LEU A 327 -6.75 27.02 -13.35
N GLN A 328 -6.48 25.75 -13.07
CA GLN A 328 -7.21 24.62 -13.64
C GLN A 328 -8.17 23.93 -12.65
N LYS A 329 -8.27 24.39 -11.39
CA LYS A 329 -9.06 23.76 -10.31
C LYS A 329 -10.48 23.41 -10.75
N GLU A 330 -11.16 24.34 -11.43
CA GLU A 330 -12.55 24.13 -11.87
C GLU A 330 -12.71 23.08 -12.98
N LYS A 331 -11.62 22.68 -13.63
CA LYS A 331 -11.62 21.57 -14.60
C LYS A 331 -11.33 20.22 -13.94
N ILE A 332 -10.85 20.21 -12.69
CA ILE A 332 -10.59 19.00 -11.92
C ILE A 332 -11.88 18.60 -11.23
N ILE A 333 -12.33 17.36 -11.46
CA ILE A 333 -13.47 16.77 -10.75
C ILE A 333 -13.14 16.78 -9.25
N THR A 334 -14.09 17.24 -8.42
CA THR A 334 -13.89 17.48 -6.98
C THR A 334 -13.20 16.33 -6.25
N ILE A 335 -13.61 15.09 -6.52
CA ILE A 335 -13.05 13.86 -5.91
C ILE A 335 -11.58 13.58 -6.23
N TYR A 336 -10.95 14.34 -7.14
CA TYR A 336 -9.54 14.21 -7.48
C TYR A 336 -8.69 15.40 -7.01
N ARG A 337 -9.32 16.47 -6.49
CA ARG A 337 -8.64 17.71 -6.13
C ARG A 337 -7.69 17.54 -4.96
N ALA A 338 -8.13 16.87 -3.89
CA ALA A 338 -7.30 16.60 -2.72
C ALA A 338 -6.09 15.73 -3.08
N GLY A 339 -6.33 14.58 -3.73
CA GLY A 339 -5.28 13.65 -4.15
C GLY A 339 -4.26 14.25 -5.12
N ALA A 340 -4.64 15.25 -5.93
CA ALA A 340 -3.70 15.96 -6.80
C ALA A 340 -2.73 16.85 -6.00
N LEU A 341 -3.15 17.41 -4.87
CA LEU A 341 -2.35 18.32 -4.03
C LEU A 341 -1.41 17.59 -3.06
N LEU A 342 -1.70 16.37 -2.62
CA LEU A 342 -0.86 15.67 -1.64
C LEU A 342 0.60 15.55 -2.10
N PRO A 343 0.92 15.12 -3.35
CA PRO A 343 2.31 15.03 -3.79
C PRO A 343 3.04 16.38 -3.83
N LEU A 344 2.31 17.50 -3.97
CA LEU A 344 2.89 18.84 -3.90
C LEU A 344 3.27 19.21 -2.46
N ALA A 345 2.42 18.88 -1.49
CA ALA A 345 2.76 19.06 -0.08
C ALA A 345 3.99 18.22 0.32
N GLU A 346 4.03 16.96 -0.12
CA GLU A 346 5.17 16.06 0.08
C GLU A 346 6.46 16.61 -0.55
N ALA A 347 6.35 17.28 -1.71
CA ALA A 347 7.46 17.94 -2.36
C ALA A 347 7.98 19.14 -1.53
N TYR A 348 7.11 20.04 -1.08
CA TYR A 348 7.51 21.16 -0.21
C TYR A 348 8.14 20.68 1.09
N GLN A 349 7.60 19.63 1.72
CA GLN A 349 8.20 19.05 2.91
C GLN A 349 9.61 18.50 2.64
N ALA A 350 9.80 17.77 1.54
CA ALA A 350 11.11 17.27 1.14
C ALA A 350 12.11 18.41 0.84
N MET A 351 11.62 19.59 0.45
CA MET A 351 12.41 20.80 0.27
C MET A 351 12.80 21.49 1.59
N GLY A 352 12.31 20.99 2.73
CA GLY A 352 12.47 21.62 4.04
C GLY A 352 11.55 22.81 4.24
N ASN A 353 10.53 22.98 3.38
CA ASN A 353 9.56 24.06 3.47
C ASN A 353 8.26 23.60 4.12
N THR A 354 8.31 23.38 5.44
CA THR A 354 7.20 22.81 6.21
C THR A 354 5.99 23.75 6.28
N GLU A 355 6.19 25.07 6.28
CA GLU A 355 5.08 26.03 6.30
C GLU A 355 4.22 25.89 5.03
N GLU A 356 4.84 25.93 3.84
CA GLU A 356 4.14 25.73 2.58
C GLU A 356 3.56 24.32 2.48
N ALA A 357 4.26 23.29 2.97
CA ALA A 357 3.71 21.94 3.02
C ALA A 357 2.39 21.89 3.82
N LEU A 358 2.34 22.52 5.00
CA LEU A 358 1.13 22.61 5.81
C LEU A 358 0.02 23.40 5.10
N GLN A 359 0.34 24.49 4.42
CA GLN A 359 -0.62 25.23 3.61
C GLN A 359 -1.23 24.35 2.51
N ILE A 360 -0.42 23.57 1.78
CA ILE A 360 -0.92 22.66 0.75
C ILE A 360 -1.73 21.51 1.35
N TYR A 361 -1.34 20.94 2.50
CA TYR A 361 -2.17 19.94 3.19
C TYR A 361 -3.51 20.51 3.66
N ALA A 362 -3.52 21.74 4.18
CA ALA A 362 -4.76 22.43 4.54
C ALA A 362 -5.67 22.65 3.33
N MET A 363 -5.09 23.05 2.18
CA MET A 363 -5.81 23.12 0.91
C MET A 363 -6.37 21.75 0.51
N ALA A 364 -5.55 20.70 0.50
CA ALA A 364 -5.98 19.35 0.12
C ALA A 364 -7.13 18.83 1.01
N ILE A 365 -7.05 19.05 2.33
CA ILE A 365 -8.11 18.71 3.27
C ILE A 365 -9.39 19.52 2.98
N GLN A 366 -9.25 20.81 2.65
CA GLN A 366 -10.39 21.64 2.30
C GLN A 366 -11.07 21.20 1.00
N GLU A 367 -10.31 20.86 -0.03
CA GLU A 367 -10.83 20.27 -1.27
C GLU A 367 -11.56 18.95 -1.00
N GLY A 368 -11.01 18.12 -0.10
CA GLY A 368 -11.64 16.89 0.32
C GLY A 368 -13.02 17.11 0.96
N VAL A 369 -13.22 18.20 1.71
CA VAL A 369 -14.52 18.58 2.30
C VAL A 369 -15.56 18.97 1.23
N GLU A 370 -15.13 19.57 0.12
CA GLU A 370 -16.03 19.98 -0.98
C GLU A 370 -16.68 18.79 -1.69
N ASN A 371 -16.22 17.56 -1.45
CA ASN A 371 -16.81 16.36 -2.01
C ASN A 371 -18.28 16.18 -1.61
N PRO A 372 -19.11 15.55 -2.48
CA PRO A 372 -20.57 15.56 -2.34
C PRO A 372 -21.11 14.72 -1.18
N ASN A 373 -20.41 13.66 -0.75
CA ASN A 373 -20.83 12.74 0.29
C ASN A 373 -19.65 12.24 1.13
N SER A 374 -19.93 11.53 2.23
CA SER A 374 -18.91 11.20 3.24
C SER A 374 -17.87 10.19 2.79
N ARG A 375 -18.17 9.32 1.81
CA ARG A 375 -17.19 8.34 1.32
C ARG A 375 -15.93 8.98 0.73
N PRO A 376 -15.96 9.78 -0.35
CA PRO A 376 -14.78 10.45 -0.89
C PRO A 376 -14.13 11.41 0.13
N ARG A 377 -14.90 12.05 1.03
CA ARG A 377 -14.34 12.82 2.15
C ARG A 377 -13.48 11.96 3.07
N ALA A 378 -13.95 10.77 3.43
CA ALA A 378 -13.22 9.82 4.26
C ALA A 378 -11.98 9.26 3.53
N GLU A 379 -12.08 8.99 2.22
CA GLU A 379 -10.94 8.56 1.41
C GLU A 379 -9.85 9.62 1.37
N ASP A 380 -10.21 10.89 1.10
CA ASP A 380 -9.27 12.01 1.03
C ASP A 380 -8.65 12.32 2.40
N LEU A 381 -9.46 12.36 3.47
CA LEU A 381 -8.94 12.61 4.83
C LEU A 381 -7.98 11.51 5.27
N SER A 382 -8.32 10.25 5.04
CA SER A 382 -7.44 9.11 5.34
C SER A 382 -6.14 9.22 4.54
N ALA A 383 -6.20 9.50 3.23
CA ALA A 383 -5.00 9.66 2.39
C ALA A 383 -4.10 10.82 2.85
N ALA A 384 -4.68 11.97 3.22
CA ALA A 384 -3.93 13.11 3.74
C ALA A 384 -3.21 12.78 5.06
N CYS A 385 -3.89 12.09 5.97
CA CYS A 385 -3.30 11.68 7.25
C CYS A 385 -2.14 10.69 7.05
N LEU A 386 -2.30 9.71 6.15
CA LEU A 386 -1.22 8.77 5.81
C LEU A 386 -0.02 9.50 5.17
N SER A 387 -0.27 10.43 4.24
CA SER A 387 0.79 11.22 3.61
C SER A 387 1.58 12.04 4.64
N MET A 388 0.90 12.78 5.53
CA MET A 388 1.57 13.54 6.60
C MET A 388 2.36 12.63 7.55
N ALA A 389 1.83 11.45 7.91
CA ALA A 389 2.54 10.50 8.76
C ALA A 389 3.82 9.97 8.08
N LEU A 390 3.73 9.55 6.82
CA LEU A 390 4.85 9.01 6.05
C LEU A 390 5.96 10.04 5.81
N HIS A 391 5.58 11.31 5.64
CA HIS A 391 6.52 12.40 5.34
C HIS A 391 6.95 13.22 6.57
N GLY A 392 6.52 12.83 7.77
CA GLY A 392 6.91 13.47 9.02
C GLY A 392 6.44 14.93 9.10
N VAL A 393 5.20 15.18 8.69
CA VAL A 393 4.57 16.51 8.76
C VAL A 393 3.61 16.54 9.93
N GLU A 394 3.97 17.29 10.97
CA GLU A 394 3.11 17.50 12.13
C GLU A 394 2.07 18.58 11.80
N PRO A 395 0.77 18.28 11.84
CA PRO A 395 -0.25 19.29 11.68
C PRO A 395 -0.14 20.34 12.80
N ASP A 396 -0.35 21.62 12.46
CA ASP A 396 -0.52 22.64 13.47
C ASP A 396 -1.88 22.50 14.20
N VAL A 397 -2.11 23.36 15.19
CA VAL A 397 -3.33 23.32 16.02
C VAL A 397 -4.60 23.48 15.18
N GLU A 398 -4.57 24.36 14.17
CA GLU A 398 -5.73 24.62 13.31
C GLU A 398 -6.02 23.41 12.42
N LEU A 399 -4.99 22.86 11.79
CA LEU A 399 -5.09 21.70 10.92
C LEU A 399 -5.53 20.46 11.69
N TRP A 400 -5.02 20.26 12.91
CA TRP A 400 -5.52 19.21 13.82
C TRP A 400 -7.01 19.36 14.13
N GLY A 401 -7.44 20.57 14.48
CA GLY A 401 -8.84 20.88 14.72
C GLY A 401 -9.70 20.55 13.50
N ARG A 402 -9.22 20.90 12.30
CA ARG A 402 -9.90 20.64 11.04
C ARG A 402 -10.01 19.14 10.74
N ILE A 403 -8.91 18.40 10.84
CA ILE A 403 -8.85 16.95 10.61
C ILE A 403 -9.87 16.22 11.50
N ARG A 404 -9.85 16.50 12.82
CA ARG A 404 -10.75 15.86 13.77
C ARG A 404 -12.21 16.25 13.52
N GLY A 405 -12.48 17.53 13.26
CA GLY A 405 -13.82 18.02 12.95
C GLY A 405 -14.43 17.39 11.68
N ILE A 406 -13.61 17.15 10.64
CA ILE A 406 -14.09 16.46 9.43
C ILE A 406 -14.44 15.01 9.75
N LYS A 407 -13.57 14.30 10.48
CA LYS A 407 -13.83 12.91 10.90
C LYS A 407 -15.12 12.79 11.69
N GLU A 408 -15.36 13.67 12.64
CA GLU A 408 -16.60 13.72 13.44
C GLU A 408 -17.85 14.02 12.59
N GLY A 409 -17.68 14.80 11.51
CA GLY A 409 -18.75 15.13 10.57
C GLY A 409 -19.03 14.07 9.52
N LEU A 410 -18.29 12.96 9.46
CA LEU A 410 -18.57 11.86 8.54
C LEU A 410 -19.85 11.12 8.95
N GLY A 411 -20.73 10.89 7.98
CA GLY A 411 -22.02 10.25 8.20
C GLY A 411 -22.87 10.20 6.92
N ASP A 412 -24.17 9.96 7.04
CA ASP A 412 -25.04 9.96 5.86
C ASP A 412 -25.12 11.35 5.18
N PRO A 413 -25.14 11.42 3.84
CA PRO A 413 -25.07 10.29 2.90
C PRO A 413 -23.63 9.77 2.72
N TRP A 414 -23.49 8.45 2.53
CA TRP A 414 -22.24 7.77 2.18
C TRP A 414 -21.98 7.72 0.68
#